data_AF-A0A5E5PLQ4-F1
#
_entry.id   AF-A0A5E5PLQ4-F1
#
_cell.length_a   1.000
_cell.length_b   1.000
_cell.length_c   1.000
_cell.angle_alpha   90.00
_cell.angle_beta   90.00
_cell.angle_gamma   90.00
#
_symmetry.space_group_name_H-M   'P 1'
#
loop_
_entity.id
_entity.type
_entity.pdbx_description
1 polymer ?
#
loop_
_entity_poly.entity_id
_entity_poly.type
_entity_poly.pdbx_seq_one_letter_code
_entity_poly.pdbx_strand_id
1 'polypeptide(L)'
;LGADSILINASNISALEQTGAGNRARVDGGGGVDTLKLDGAGLTLDLTKISNTRIQDIEIIDIRGSGNNTLKLNLNDLLDASTSTNILKVLGNSGDTVNTLGFVKTKIETENGITYDIYTHSDANIDARAALWVQQGVSMKDMHRGFVINGEAVGDQSGLSVSSAGDVNGDGLDDLIVGAWGADPSGKSEAGKSYVVFGKANGSAIDLSTIANANNPLGGFVINGEAAGDQNGYSVSSAGDVNGDGLDDLIVSSYQADPNGRLSAGKSYVIFGKTDTDAIDLTNLSGDSKYAIDYLGDKNANTLTGTYNDEIFVAGAGDDTLTGNGGMDVFNAGLGKDSIHINFGNIVALEQTGAGNRARVDGGGGIDTLVLEGADLTLDLTKINDKRIQDIEVIDITGSGENTLKLNLDDLLHASSSTNILKVLGDNSDKVNAAGFSDSTIDKTVDGITYDVYTHSDANTHAGVELWVQQEIVML
;
A
#
# COMPACT_ATOMS: atom_id res chain seq x y z
N LEU A 1 -11.52 52.14 2.82
CA LEU A 1 -10.58 52.63 3.86
C LEU A 1 -11.01 52.21 5.27
N GLY A 2 -12.15 51.52 5.43
CA GLY A 2 -12.57 50.93 6.70
C GLY A 2 -12.08 49.49 6.82
N ALA A 3 -12.35 48.83 7.95
CA ALA A 3 -12.18 47.39 8.07
C ALA A 3 -13.56 46.73 7.90
N ASP A 4 -13.77 46.00 6.82
CA ASP A 4 -15.04 45.37 6.51
C ASP A 4 -15.04 43.87 6.89
N SER A 5 -16.22 43.34 7.20
CA SER A 5 -16.40 41.91 7.49
C SER A 5 -17.46 41.32 6.57
N ILE A 6 -17.04 40.39 5.73
CA ILE A 6 -17.85 39.76 4.68
C ILE A 6 -18.16 38.34 5.14
N LEU A 7 -19.44 38.05 5.34
CA LEU A 7 -19.90 36.74 5.80
C LEU A 7 -20.33 35.87 4.61
N ILE A 8 -19.80 34.65 4.52
CA ILE A 8 -20.17 33.68 3.47
C ILE A 8 -20.57 32.33 4.07
N ASN A 9 -21.62 31.72 3.51
CA ASN A 9 -22.09 30.39 3.88
C ASN A 9 -21.81 29.36 2.77
N ALA A 10 -22.25 28.12 2.98
CA ALA A 10 -22.09 27.02 2.02
C ALA A 10 -22.56 27.37 0.59
N SER A 11 -23.69 28.05 0.45
CA SER A 11 -24.23 28.40 -0.87
C SER A 11 -23.40 29.48 -1.58
N ASN A 12 -22.81 30.41 -0.80
CA ASN A 12 -21.88 31.39 -1.35
C ASN A 12 -20.58 30.74 -1.82
N ILE A 13 -20.04 29.80 -1.04
CA ILE A 13 -18.84 29.03 -1.42
C ILE A 13 -19.10 28.27 -2.72
N SER A 14 -20.20 27.52 -2.81
CA SER A 14 -20.55 26.79 -4.04
C SER A 14 -20.71 27.73 -5.24
N ALA A 15 -21.26 28.94 -5.05
CA ALA A 15 -21.36 29.93 -6.12
C ALA A 15 -19.99 30.48 -6.54
N LEU A 16 -19.06 30.68 -5.61
CA LEU A 16 -17.69 31.12 -5.90
C LEU A 16 -16.89 30.07 -6.68
N GLU A 17 -17.11 28.78 -6.39
CA GLU A 17 -16.44 27.65 -7.06
C GLU A 17 -17.00 27.33 -8.46
N GLN A 18 -18.27 27.69 -8.74
CA GLN A 18 -18.89 27.40 -10.04
C GLN A 18 -18.15 28.09 -11.20
N THR A 19 -17.86 27.36 -12.27
CA THR A 19 -17.29 27.89 -13.51
C THR A 19 -18.36 27.95 -14.61
N GLY A 20 -18.31 28.96 -15.48
CA GLY A 20 -19.27 29.09 -16.59
C GLY A 20 -19.67 30.53 -16.93
N ALA A 21 -20.21 30.73 -18.14
CA ALA A 21 -20.67 32.04 -18.60
C ALA A 21 -21.84 32.56 -17.75
N GLY A 22 -21.71 33.78 -17.22
CA GLY A 22 -22.76 34.44 -16.45
C GLY A 22 -22.62 34.35 -14.92
N ASN A 23 -21.67 33.57 -14.37
CA ASN A 23 -21.38 33.62 -12.95
C ASN A 23 -20.71 34.96 -12.60
N ARG A 24 -21.25 35.65 -11.58
CA ARG A 24 -20.75 36.95 -11.08
C ARG A 24 -20.42 36.91 -9.58
N ALA A 25 -20.42 35.74 -8.97
CA ALA A 25 -20.03 35.58 -7.57
C ALA A 25 -18.57 36.02 -7.40
N ARG A 26 -18.36 37.00 -6.53
CA ARG A 26 -17.06 37.57 -6.18
C ARG A 26 -17.09 38.17 -4.78
N VAL A 27 -15.93 38.22 -4.15
CA VAL A 27 -15.66 38.89 -2.88
C VAL A 27 -14.54 39.89 -3.13
N ASP A 28 -14.75 41.12 -2.69
CA ASP A 28 -13.82 42.23 -2.89
C ASP A 28 -13.89 43.09 -1.62
N GLY A 29 -12.83 43.09 -0.81
CA GLY A 29 -12.75 43.91 0.41
C GLY A 29 -12.44 45.38 0.08
N GLY A 30 -11.87 45.65 -1.08
CA GLY A 30 -11.54 46.99 -1.54
C GLY A 30 -10.28 47.53 -0.87
N GLY A 31 -10.39 48.30 0.20
CA GLY A 31 -9.20 48.90 0.78
C GLY A 31 -9.35 49.12 2.26
N GLY A 32 -8.38 48.67 3.03
CA GLY A 32 -8.53 48.57 4.47
C GLY A 32 -7.87 47.33 5.00
N VAL A 33 -8.45 46.77 6.07
CA VAL A 33 -8.13 45.44 6.57
C VAL A 33 -9.44 44.67 6.60
N ASP A 34 -9.62 43.82 5.61
CA ASP A 34 -10.91 43.21 5.32
C ASP A 34 -10.93 41.73 5.69
N THR A 35 -12.03 41.28 6.30
CA THR A 35 -12.20 39.94 6.85
C THR A 35 -13.25 39.16 6.09
N LEU A 36 -12.87 38.06 5.44
CA LEU A 36 -13.80 37.07 4.90
C LEU A 36 -14.08 35.98 5.94
N LYS A 37 -15.33 35.87 6.40
CA LYS A 37 -15.72 35.00 7.49
C LYS A 37 -16.66 33.89 7.04
N LEU A 38 -16.41 32.66 7.49
CA LEU A 38 -17.28 31.51 7.25
C LEU A 38 -18.44 31.45 8.25
N ASP A 39 -19.65 31.24 7.74
CA ASP A 39 -20.90 31.06 8.51
C ASP A 39 -21.51 29.69 8.23
N GLY A 40 -21.21 28.72 9.10
CA GLY A 40 -21.72 27.36 9.00
C GLY A 40 -20.84 26.36 9.73
N ALA A 41 -21.15 25.08 9.57
CA ALA A 41 -20.36 23.97 10.12
C ALA A 41 -19.85 23.03 9.03
N GLY A 42 -18.60 22.57 9.19
CA GLY A 42 -18.00 21.65 8.22
C GLY A 42 -17.71 22.30 6.87
N LEU A 43 -17.60 23.63 6.81
CA LEU A 43 -17.40 24.34 5.56
C LEU A 43 -15.95 24.18 5.07
N THR A 44 -15.79 23.96 3.78
CA THR A 44 -14.49 24.00 3.11
C THR A 44 -14.48 25.19 2.14
N LEU A 45 -13.62 26.17 2.39
CA LEU A 45 -13.29 27.22 1.42
C LEU A 45 -12.04 26.79 0.65
N ASP A 46 -12.23 26.28 -0.56
CA ASP A 46 -11.14 25.82 -1.43
C ASP A 46 -10.77 26.89 -2.45
N LEU A 47 -9.81 27.76 -2.11
CA LEU A 47 -9.38 28.83 -3.00
C LEU A 47 -8.78 28.28 -4.30
N THR A 48 -8.24 27.05 -4.28
CA THR A 48 -7.66 26.40 -5.48
C THR A 48 -8.69 26.09 -6.57
N LYS A 49 -9.98 26.07 -6.21
CA LYS A 49 -11.11 25.89 -7.15
C LYS A 49 -11.72 27.19 -7.62
N ILE A 50 -11.40 28.29 -6.96
CA ILE A 50 -11.97 29.61 -7.24
C ILE A 50 -11.02 30.31 -8.22
N SER A 51 -11.54 30.76 -9.36
CA SER A 51 -10.67 31.43 -10.33
C SER A 51 -10.03 32.67 -9.73
N ASN A 52 -8.72 32.82 -9.97
CA ASN A 52 -7.91 33.99 -9.65
C ASN A 52 -8.69 35.26 -10.03
N THR A 53 -8.72 36.27 -9.14
CA THR A 53 -9.53 37.52 -9.16
C THR A 53 -10.96 37.48 -8.58
N ARG A 54 -11.53 36.32 -8.21
CA ARG A 54 -12.87 36.30 -7.61
C ARG A 54 -12.89 36.60 -6.11
N ILE A 55 -11.77 36.44 -5.44
CA ILE A 55 -11.56 36.87 -4.06
C ILE A 55 -10.32 37.75 -4.10
N GLN A 56 -10.45 39.00 -3.71
CA GLN A 56 -9.38 39.99 -3.75
C GLN A 56 -9.52 40.99 -2.60
N ASP A 57 -8.42 41.67 -2.28
CA ASP A 57 -8.34 42.67 -1.21
C ASP A 57 -8.91 42.16 0.12
N ILE A 58 -8.51 40.93 0.51
CA ILE A 58 -8.84 40.30 1.79
C ILE A 58 -7.53 40.04 2.55
N GLU A 59 -7.40 40.64 3.73
CA GLU A 59 -6.23 40.43 4.62
C GLU A 59 -6.46 39.33 5.66
N ILE A 60 -7.71 39.03 6.01
CA ILE A 60 -8.06 38.04 7.03
C ILE A 60 -9.12 37.06 6.51
N ILE A 61 -8.86 35.77 6.64
CA ILE A 61 -9.88 34.72 6.50
C ILE A 61 -10.18 34.16 7.90
N ASP A 62 -11.43 34.32 8.33
CA ASP A 62 -11.92 33.81 9.60
C ASP A 62 -12.73 32.53 9.38
N ILE A 63 -12.12 31.39 9.70
CA ILE A 63 -12.73 30.06 9.61
C ILE A 63 -13.33 29.56 10.94
N ARG A 64 -13.42 30.40 11.98
CA ARG A 64 -14.01 30.07 13.30
C ARG A 64 -15.54 29.84 13.28
N GLY A 65 -16.14 29.43 12.17
CA GLY A 65 -17.54 29.05 12.11
C GLY A 65 -17.90 27.98 13.15
N SER A 66 -19.16 27.56 13.19
CA SER A 66 -19.52 26.37 13.97
C SER A 66 -18.78 25.13 13.45
N GLY A 67 -18.54 24.11 14.27
CA GLY A 67 -17.86 22.88 13.84
C GLY A 67 -16.43 23.10 13.30
N ASN A 68 -15.93 22.09 12.56
CA ASN A 68 -14.57 22.07 12.03
C ASN A 68 -14.56 22.54 10.57
N ASN A 69 -13.99 23.70 10.28
CA ASN A 69 -13.93 24.27 8.94
C ASN A 69 -12.54 24.14 8.33
N THR A 70 -12.46 24.18 7.01
CA THR A 70 -11.20 24.00 6.27
C THR A 70 -10.97 25.15 5.30
N LEU A 71 -9.76 25.71 5.28
CA LEU A 71 -9.27 26.59 4.22
C LEU A 71 -8.25 25.82 3.38
N LYS A 72 -8.38 25.84 2.05
CA LYS A 72 -7.33 25.32 1.14
C LYS A 72 -6.82 26.44 0.26
N LEU A 73 -5.50 26.56 0.14
CA LEU A 73 -4.85 27.56 -0.71
C LEU A 73 -3.46 27.15 -1.19
N ASN A 74 -3.00 27.76 -2.28
CA ASN A 74 -1.61 27.77 -2.73
C ASN A 74 -1.02 29.20 -2.65
N LEU A 75 0.24 29.38 -3.06
CA LEU A 75 0.89 30.71 -3.07
C LEU A 75 0.16 31.74 -3.94
N ASN A 76 -0.30 31.36 -5.13
CA ASN A 76 -1.02 32.28 -6.03
C ASN A 76 -2.35 32.70 -5.41
N ASP A 77 -3.07 31.78 -4.78
CA ASP A 77 -4.34 32.11 -4.11
C ASP A 77 -4.13 33.12 -2.97
N LEU A 78 -3.02 33.01 -2.21
CA LEU A 78 -2.66 33.98 -1.18
C LEU A 78 -2.38 35.36 -1.78
N LEU A 79 -1.58 35.40 -2.86
CA LEU A 79 -1.21 36.64 -3.54
C LEU A 79 -2.44 37.32 -4.19
N ASP A 80 -3.37 36.51 -4.72
CA ASP A 80 -4.60 37.00 -5.35
C ASP A 80 -5.63 37.47 -4.30
N ALA A 81 -5.73 36.79 -3.16
CA ALA A 81 -6.62 37.20 -2.08
C ALA A 81 -6.10 38.44 -1.36
N SER A 82 -4.81 38.50 -1.03
CA SER A 82 -4.16 39.60 -0.30
C SER A 82 -3.33 40.48 -1.23
N THR A 83 -3.97 41.03 -2.25
CA THR A 83 -3.38 41.87 -3.30
C THR A 83 -2.67 43.13 -2.78
N SER A 84 -3.04 43.59 -1.58
CA SER A 84 -2.54 44.84 -0.98
C SER A 84 -1.26 44.64 -0.16
N THR A 85 -1.10 43.49 0.51
CA THR A 85 -0.01 43.25 1.47
C THR A 85 0.80 41.99 1.21
N ASN A 86 0.29 41.06 0.38
CA ASN A 86 0.78 39.68 0.25
C ASN A 86 0.84 38.93 1.59
N ILE A 87 0.12 39.40 2.62
CA ILE A 87 0.02 38.75 3.91
C ILE A 87 -1.43 38.34 4.12
N LEU A 88 -1.67 37.06 4.30
CA LEU A 88 -2.99 36.54 4.61
C LEU A 88 -2.99 35.97 6.02
N LYS A 89 -3.87 36.48 6.87
CA LYS A 89 -4.06 35.99 8.24
C LYS A 89 -5.26 35.04 8.29
N VAL A 90 -5.11 33.93 8.99
CA VAL A 90 -6.16 32.94 9.16
C VAL A 90 -6.49 32.84 10.65
N LEU A 91 -7.75 33.12 10.98
CA LEU A 91 -8.30 32.94 12.32
C LEU A 91 -9.12 31.66 12.35
N GLY A 92 -8.88 30.81 13.34
CA GLY A 92 -9.58 29.55 13.50
C GLY A 92 -9.56 29.07 14.96
N ASN A 93 -10.33 28.03 15.24
CA ASN A 93 -10.44 27.39 16.53
C ASN A 93 -9.93 25.94 16.47
N SER A 94 -9.95 25.24 17.62
CA SER A 94 -9.54 23.84 17.69
C SER A 94 -10.47 22.97 16.85
N GLY A 95 -9.90 22.28 15.86
CA GLY A 95 -10.64 21.43 14.92
C GLY A 95 -10.64 22.00 13.50
N ASP A 96 -10.44 23.31 13.34
CA ASP A 96 -10.24 23.92 12.03
C ASP A 96 -8.90 23.49 11.41
N THR A 97 -8.88 23.43 10.08
CA THR A 97 -7.69 23.02 9.31
C THR A 97 -7.37 24.02 8.19
N VAL A 98 -6.09 24.26 7.95
CA VAL A 98 -5.60 24.94 6.75
C VAL A 98 -4.74 23.97 5.96
N ASN A 99 -5.12 23.70 4.72
CA ASN A 99 -4.34 22.88 3.80
C ASN A 99 -3.60 23.79 2.82
N THR A 100 -2.28 23.69 2.79
CA THR A 100 -1.44 24.49 1.90
C THR A 100 -0.45 23.62 1.16
N LEU A 101 0.21 24.18 0.15
CA LEU A 101 1.34 23.55 -0.52
C LEU A 101 2.55 24.47 -0.43
N GLY A 102 3.68 23.97 0.08
CA GLY A 102 4.99 24.63 -0.02
C GLY A 102 5.24 25.77 0.97
N PHE A 103 4.35 25.94 1.95
CA PHE A 103 4.49 26.93 3.01
C PHE A 103 5.24 26.36 4.20
N VAL A 104 6.45 26.88 4.46
CA VAL A 104 7.32 26.43 5.55
C VAL A 104 7.21 27.38 6.74
N LYS A 105 6.98 26.84 7.94
CA LYS A 105 6.95 27.64 9.18
C LYS A 105 8.31 28.27 9.44
N THR A 106 8.34 29.58 9.64
CA THR A 106 9.59 30.33 9.87
C THR A 106 9.69 30.92 11.26
N LYS A 107 8.57 31.37 11.85
CA LYS A 107 8.57 32.01 13.17
C LYS A 107 7.17 32.00 13.82
N ILE A 108 7.11 32.48 15.05
CA ILE A 108 5.89 32.73 15.80
C ILE A 108 5.84 34.22 16.14
N GLU A 109 4.69 34.86 15.93
CA GLU A 109 4.46 36.26 16.34
C GLU A 109 3.09 36.43 16.99
N THR A 110 2.98 37.39 17.93
CA THR A 110 1.71 37.76 18.55
C THR A 110 1.34 39.16 18.14
N GLU A 111 0.13 39.33 17.61
CA GLU A 111 -0.43 40.61 17.20
C GLU A 111 -1.86 40.75 17.72
N ASN A 112 -2.18 41.89 18.33
CA ASN A 112 -3.51 42.20 18.88
C ASN A 112 -4.07 41.10 19.81
N GLY A 113 -3.20 40.42 20.55
CA GLY A 113 -3.57 39.35 21.48
C GLY A 113 -3.78 37.98 20.84
N ILE A 114 -3.53 37.83 19.53
CA ILE A 114 -3.58 36.55 18.80
C ILE A 114 -2.16 36.12 18.46
N THR A 115 -1.82 34.88 18.80
CA THR A 115 -0.52 34.28 18.45
C THR A 115 -0.64 33.49 17.15
N TYR A 116 0.22 33.78 16.19
CA TYR A 116 0.28 33.17 14.87
C TYR A 116 1.55 32.36 14.68
N ASP A 117 1.40 31.20 14.06
CA ASP A 117 2.48 30.54 13.35
C ASP A 117 2.60 31.17 11.95
N ILE A 118 3.79 31.66 11.60
CA ILE A 118 4.04 32.36 10.33
C ILE A 118 4.77 31.43 9.37
N TYR A 119 4.23 31.31 8.17
CA TYR A 119 4.74 30.47 7.10
C TYR A 119 5.13 31.31 5.89
N THR A 120 6.25 30.94 5.25
CA THR A 120 6.73 31.55 4.01
C THR A 120 6.84 30.51 2.91
N HIS A 121 6.77 30.93 1.65
CA HIS A 121 6.89 30.06 0.49
C HIS A 121 8.18 30.39 -0.29
N SER A 122 8.97 29.38 -0.69
CA SER A 122 10.25 29.59 -1.40
C SER A 122 10.08 30.31 -2.73
N ASP A 123 8.97 30.05 -3.41
CA ASP A 123 8.67 30.61 -4.73
C ASP A 123 8.07 32.03 -4.65
N ALA A 124 7.86 32.57 -3.45
CA ALA A 124 7.49 33.96 -3.30
C ALA A 124 8.67 34.82 -3.77
N ASN A 125 8.44 35.65 -4.80
CA ASN A 125 9.45 36.61 -5.26
C ASN A 125 9.99 37.41 -4.05
N ILE A 126 11.31 37.60 -3.98
CA ILE A 126 12.02 38.26 -2.85
C ILE A 126 11.37 39.59 -2.46
N ASP A 127 10.77 40.30 -3.43
CA ASP A 127 10.10 41.58 -3.22
C ASP A 127 8.66 41.46 -2.68
N ALA A 128 7.99 40.32 -2.89
CA ALA A 128 6.58 40.12 -2.53
C ALA A 128 6.38 39.88 -1.01
N ARG A 129 7.40 39.37 -0.31
CA ARG A 129 7.35 39.07 1.15
C ARG A 129 6.09 38.29 1.58
N ALA A 130 5.65 37.36 0.72
CA ALA A 130 4.40 36.65 0.95
C ALA A 130 4.46 35.82 2.23
N ALA A 131 3.46 35.99 3.10
CA ALA A 131 3.41 35.28 4.36
C ALA A 131 1.99 34.85 4.72
N LEU A 132 1.83 33.59 5.12
CA LEU A 132 0.60 33.05 5.67
C LEU A 132 0.73 33.03 7.19
N TRP A 133 -0.18 33.69 7.89
CA TRP A 133 -0.18 33.81 9.34
C TRP A 133 -1.36 33.01 9.87
N VAL A 134 -1.11 31.88 10.53
CA VAL A 134 -2.17 30.99 10.99
C VAL A 134 -2.25 31.03 12.51
N GLN A 135 -3.43 31.37 13.04
CA GLN A 135 -3.65 31.41 14.48
C GLN A 135 -3.32 30.06 15.12
N GLN A 136 -2.56 30.06 16.22
CA GLN A 136 -2.28 28.83 16.96
C GLN A 136 -3.58 28.18 17.47
N GLY A 137 -3.67 26.86 17.30
CA GLY A 137 -4.89 26.08 17.56
C GLY A 137 -5.56 25.57 16.29
N VAL A 138 -5.21 26.12 15.12
CA VAL A 138 -5.60 25.61 13.81
C VAL A 138 -4.61 24.55 13.33
N SER A 139 -5.10 23.43 12.79
CA SER A 139 -4.24 22.38 12.24
C SER A 139 -3.74 22.77 10.85
N MET A 140 -2.43 22.75 10.63
CA MET A 140 -1.83 22.94 9.30
C MET A 140 -1.54 21.57 8.66
N LYS A 141 -2.03 21.35 7.45
CA LYS A 141 -1.69 20.19 6.62
C LYS A 141 -0.93 20.68 5.39
N ASP A 142 0.40 20.52 5.40
CA ASP A 142 1.22 20.82 4.25
C ASP A 142 1.15 19.67 3.24
N MET A 143 0.44 19.90 2.15
CA MET A 143 0.26 18.99 1.04
C MET A 143 1.50 19.03 0.15
N HIS A 144 2.64 18.54 0.63
CA HIS A 144 3.87 18.45 -0.16
C HIS A 144 3.66 17.63 -1.45
N ARG A 145 4.31 18.00 -2.56
CA ARG A 145 4.29 17.26 -3.84
C ARG A 145 5.40 16.22 -3.99
N GLY A 146 6.18 15.97 -2.94
CA GLY A 146 7.30 15.02 -2.92
C GLY A 146 8.37 15.38 -1.88
N PHE A 147 9.49 14.65 -1.88
CA PHE A 147 10.68 14.90 -1.05
C PHE A 147 11.96 14.59 -1.84
N VAL A 148 13.11 15.07 -1.35
CA VAL A 148 14.44 14.75 -1.91
C VAL A 148 15.09 13.61 -1.13
N ILE A 149 15.86 12.77 -1.82
CA ILE A 149 16.72 11.73 -1.24
C ILE A 149 18.18 12.10 -1.53
N ASN A 150 18.96 12.40 -0.51
CA ASN A 150 20.37 12.79 -0.63
C ASN A 150 21.29 11.59 -0.41
N GLY A 151 22.36 11.48 -1.22
CA GLY A 151 23.35 10.40 -1.11
C GLY A 151 24.12 10.37 0.22
N GLU A 152 24.67 9.21 0.59
CA GLU A 152 25.44 9.01 1.83
C GLU A 152 26.84 9.63 1.74
N ALA A 153 27.64 9.27 0.73
CA ALA A 153 29.02 9.73 0.59
C ALA A 153 29.41 10.14 -0.84
N VAL A 154 30.54 10.83 -0.94
CA VAL A 154 31.13 11.25 -2.22
C VAL A 154 31.57 10.04 -3.02
N GLY A 155 31.20 9.98 -4.29
CA GLY A 155 31.62 8.89 -5.19
C GLY A 155 30.72 7.65 -5.16
N ASP A 156 29.76 7.56 -4.22
CA ASP A 156 28.82 6.43 -4.14
C ASP A 156 27.90 6.29 -5.37
N GLN A 157 27.70 7.40 -6.09
CA GLN A 157 26.83 7.48 -7.28
C GLN A 157 25.41 6.97 -7.05
N SER A 158 24.88 7.22 -5.85
CA SER A 158 23.48 6.93 -5.52
C SER A 158 22.53 7.59 -6.51
N GLY A 159 21.51 6.86 -6.96
CA GLY A 159 20.48 7.38 -7.88
C GLY A 159 20.78 7.16 -9.35
N LEU A 160 21.87 6.45 -9.71
CA LEU A 160 22.09 5.97 -11.08
C LEU A 160 21.01 4.95 -11.50
N SER A 161 20.56 4.12 -10.56
CA SER A 161 19.45 3.19 -10.73
C SER A 161 18.48 3.37 -9.57
N VAL A 162 17.20 3.53 -9.90
CA VAL A 162 16.08 3.67 -8.95
C VAL A 162 14.86 2.91 -9.47
N SER A 163 14.02 2.43 -8.57
CA SER A 163 12.75 1.77 -8.90
C SER A 163 11.72 2.00 -7.79
N SER A 164 10.44 1.83 -8.12
CA SER A 164 9.45 1.48 -7.11
C SER A 164 9.87 0.15 -6.46
N ALA A 165 9.65 0.03 -5.15
CA ALA A 165 9.90 -1.19 -4.39
C ALA A 165 8.60 -1.95 -4.07
N GLY A 166 7.42 -1.33 -4.24
CA GLY A 166 6.17 -1.85 -3.67
C GLY A 166 6.11 -1.61 -2.17
N ASP A 167 5.14 -2.19 -1.47
CA ASP A 167 5.04 -2.09 0.00
C ASP A 167 5.88 -3.20 0.65
N VAL A 168 7.17 -2.94 0.89
CA VAL A 168 8.09 -3.98 1.36
C VAL A 168 8.06 -4.13 2.88
N ASN A 169 7.41 -3.21 3.58
CA ASN A 169 7.33 -3.18 5.05
C ASN A 169 5.90 -3.40 5.60
N GLY A 170 4.89 -3.45 4.72
CA GLY A 170 3.49 -3.73 5.05
C GLY A 170 2.77 -2.56 5.72
N ASP A 171 3.21 -1.32 5.51
CA ASP A 171 2.58 -0.13 6.11
C ASP A 171 1.49 0.51 5.25
N GLY A 172 1.26 -0.03 4.04
CA GLY A 172 0.28 0.40 3.07
C GLY A 172 0.75 1.56 2.18
N LEU A 173 2.03 1.93 2.22
CA LEU A 173 2.64 2.91 1.33
C LEU A 173 3.71 2.24 0.45
N ASP A 174 3.70 2.54 -0.85
CA ASP A 174 4.77 2.09 -1.73
C ASP A 174 6.12 2.70 -1.32
N ASP A 175 7.13 1.86 -1.27
CA ASP A 175 8.52 2.17 -0.97
C ASP A 175 9.34 2.40 -2.25
N LEU A 176 10.59 2.85 -2.07
CA LEU A 176 11.53 3.09 -3.16
C LEU A 176 12.84 2.34 -2.92
N ILE A 177 13.50 1.90 -4.00
CA ILE A 177 14.88 1.39 -3.94
C ILE A 177 15.83 2.28 -4.74
N VAL A 178 16.98 2.60 -4.13
CA VAL A 178 18.03 3.46 -4.70
C VAL A 178 19.37 2.72 -4.70
N GLY A 179 19.95 2.52 -5.87
CA GLY A 179 21.26 1.89 -6.03
C GLY A 179 22.41 2.89 -5.93
N ALA A 180 23.51 2.48 -5.27
CA ALA A 180 24.75 3.23 -5.07
C ALA A 180 25.97 2.32 -5.27
N TRP A 181 26.25 2.01 -6.53
CA TRP A 181 27.24 1.01 -6.92
C TRP A 181 28.68 1.34 -6.54
N GLY A 182 29.01 2.63 -6.39
CA GLY A 182 30.35 3.09 -6.03
C GLY A 182 30.62 3.09 -4.53
N ALA A 183 29.66 2.68 -3.70
CA ALA A 183 29.79 2.73 -2.25
C ALA A 183 30.72 1.64 -1.70
N ASP A 184 31.33 1.94 -0.54
CA ASP A 184 32.35 1.10 0.10
C ASP A 184 31.85 0.49 1.44
N PRO A 185 30.83 -0.40 1.45
CA PRO A 185 30.30 -0.98 2.68
C PRO A 185 31.40 -1.73 3.45
N SER A 186 31.52 -1.42 4.75
CA SER A 186 32.54 -2.01 5.63
C SER A 186 33.98 -1.92 5.09
N GLY A 187 34.27 -0.88 4.28
CA GLY A 187 35.59 -0.66 3.67
C GLY A 187 35.90 -1.52 2.45
N LYS A 188 34.93 -2.25 1.89
CA LYS A 188 35.08 -3.03 0.66
C LYS A 188 34.93 -2.11 -0.55
N SER A 189 36.04 -1.73 -1.18
CA SER A 189 36.06 -0.79 -2.32
C SER A 189 35.10 -1.22 -3.43
N GLU A 190 34.18 -0.34 -3.82
CA GLU A 190 33.18 -0.54 -4.88
C GLU A 190 32.38 -1.85 -4.74
N ALA A 191 32.19 -2.36 -3.51
CA ALA A 191 31.28 -3.47 -3.29
C ALA A 191 29.82 -3.06 -3.56
N GLY A 192 29.53 -1.76 -3.41
CA GLY A 192 28.25 -1.15 -3.69
C GLY A 192 27.23 -1.32 -2.55
N LYS A 193 26.25 -0.42 -2.51
CA LYS A 193 25.10 -0.48 -1.62
C LYS A 193 23.81 -0.29 -2.40
N SER A 194 22.72 -0.82 -1.88
CA SER A 194 21.36 -0.44 -2.28
C SER A 194 20.60 0.00 -1.03
N TYR A 195 19.72 0.99 -1.16
CA TYR A 195 18.95 1.53 -0.05
C TYR A 195 17.48 1.37 -0.36
N VAL A 196 16.75 0.75 0.56
CA VAL A 196 15.30 0.77 0.57
C VAL A 196 14.87 1.97 1.40
N VAL A 197 13.99 2.79 0.84
CA VAL A 197 13.51 4.03 1.42
C VAL A 197 12.01 3.88 1.61
N PHE A 198 11.56 3.87 2.86
CA PHE A 198 10.14 3.68 3.15
C PHE A 198 9.29 4.86 2.71
N GLY A 199 8.11 4.55 2.18
CA GLY A 199 7.08 5.50 1.79
C GLY A 199 6.68 6.41 2.95
N LYS A 200 6.33 7.66 2.65
CA LYS A 200 5.87 8.62 3.67
C LYS A 200 4.98 9.71 3.11
N ALA A 201 4.06 10.18 3.95
CA ALA A 201 3.11 11.24 3.61
C ALA A 201 3.67 12.67 3.73
N ASN A 202 4.80 12.87 4.44
CA ASN A 202 5.42 14.19 4.58
C ASN A 202 6.52 14.42 3.52
N GLY A 203 6.74 15.68 3.15
CA GLY A 203 7.77 16.03 2.17
C GLY A 203 9.16 16.31 2.75
N SER A 204 9.45 15.90 3.98
CA SER A 204 10.79 16.08 4.56
C SER A 204 11.84 15.35 3.73
N ALA A 205 13.05 15.91 3.58
CA ALA A 205 14.14 15.20 2.92
C ALA A 205 14.50 13.87 3.63
N ILE A 206 15.13 12.95 2.90
CA ILE A 206 15.76 11.75 3.43
C ILE A 206 17.24 11.79 3.07
N ASP A 207 18.11 11.51 4.03
CA ASP A 207 19.54 11.35 3.78
C ASP A 207 19.86 9.85 3.87
N LEU A 208 20.46 9.26 2.83
CA LEU A 208 20.79 7.82 2.84
C LEU A 208 21.73 7.43 3.98
N SER A 209 22.50 8.38 4.51
CA SER A 209 23.31 8.19 5.72
C SER A 209 22.48 7.88 6.98
N THR A 210 21.22 8.34 7.07
CA THR A 210 20.33 7.98 8.19
C THR A 210 19.78 6.58 8.05
N ILE A 211 19.60 6.09 6.82
CA ILE A 211 19.18 4.72 6.54
C ILE A 211 20.33 3.73 6.80
N ALA A 212 21.56 4.08 6.42
CA ALA A 212 22.74 3.25 6.67
C ALA A 212 23.20 3.20 8.13
N ASN A 213 22.60 4.00 9.02
CA ASN A 213 23.02 4.05 10.42
C ASN A 213 22.55 2.81 11.18
N ALA A 214 23.45 1.84 11.36
CA ALA A 214 23.16 0.60 12.07
C ALA A 214 22.66 0.76 13.53
N ASN A 215 22.84 1.93 14.16
CA ASN A 215 22.36 2.16 15.54
C ASN A 215 20.94 2.70 15.61
N ASN A 216 20.44 3.30 14.53
CA ASN A 216 19.09 3.87 14.47
C ASN A 216 18.71 4.16 13.01
N PRO A 217 18.53 3.10 12.18
CA PRO A 217 18.13 3.29 10.80
C PRO A 217 16.69 3.82 10.78
N LEU A 218 16.49 4.98 10.17
CA LEU A 218 15.17 5.62 10.08
C LEU A 218 14.75 5.74 8.62
N GLY A 219 13.51 5.34 8.34
CA GLY A 219 12.89 5.50 7.02
C GLY A 219 13.38 4.51 5.98
N GLY A 220 13.81 3.30 6.39
CA GLY A 220 14.20 2.23 5.48
C GLY A 220 15.34 1.36 6.02
N PHE A 221 15.99 0.61 5.13
CA PHE A 221 17.16 -0.21 5.44
C PHE A 221 18.17 -0.24 4.27
N VAL A 222 19.41 -0.66 4.56
CA VAL A 222 20.50 -0.73 3.59
C VAL A 222 20.86 -2.19 3.28
N ILE A 223 21.18 -2.45 2.02
CA ILE A 223 21.69 -3.73 1.49
C ILE A 223 23.16 -3.51 1.10
N ASN A 224 24.07 -4.21 1.79
CA ASN A 224 25.51 -4.07 1.61
C ASN A 224 26.06 -5.15 0.66
N GLY A 225 26.87 -4.72 -0.32
CA GLY A 225 27.55 -5.59 -1.26
C GLY A 225 28.47 -6.64 -0.64
N GLU A 226 28.61 -7.77 -1.35
CA GLU A 226 29.31 -8.97 -0.88
C GLU A 226 30.84 -8.78 -0.88
N ALA A 227 31.44 -8.54 -2.04
CA ALA A 227 32.89 -8.41 -2.21
C ALA A 227 33.28 -7.11 -2.92
N ALA A 228 34.54 -6.70 -2.75
CA ALA A 228 35.08 -5.50 -3.39
C ALA A 228 35.02 -5.62 -4.92
N GLY A 229 34.56 -4.56 -5.59
CA GLY A 229 34.41 -4.50 -7.04
C GLY A 229 33.14 -5.17 -7.59
N ASP A 230 32.30 -5.78 -6.75
CA ASP A 230 31.07 -6.45 -7.19
C ASP A 230 30.00 -5.47 -7.71
N GLN A 231 30.08 -4.21 -7.26
CA GLN A 231 29.23 -3.08 -7.67
C GLN A 231 27.73 -3.36 -7.49
N ASN A 232 27.34 -3.78 -6.29
CA ASN A 232 25.93 -3.92 -5.89
C ASN A 232 25.16 -2.60 -6.06
N GLY A 233 23.93 -2.68 -6.56
CA GLY A 233 23.09 -1.49 -6.75
C GLY A 233 23.37 -0.78 -8.08
N TYR A 234 24.13 -1.40 -8.99
CA TYR A 234 24.22 -0.92 -10.38
C TYR A 234 22.87 -1.00 -11.11
N SER A 235 22.09 -2.04 -10.82
CA SER A 235 20.69 -2.18 -11.21
C SER A 235 19.86 -2.66 -10.02
N VAL A 236 18.70 -2.04 -9.83
CA VAL A 236 17.71 -2.39 -8.81
C VAL A 236 16.31 -2.41 -9.43
N SER A 237 15.41 -3.25 -8.91
CA SER A 237 14.01 -3.32 -9.34
C SER A 237 13.14 -3.89 -8.22
N SER A 238 11.84 -3.62 -8.27
CA SER A 238 10.87 -4.47 -7.56
C SER A 238 10.86 -5.87 -8.19
N ALA A 239 10.52 -6.86 -7.36
CA ALA A 239 10.21 -8.23 -7.77
C ALA A 239 8.73 -8.58 -7.53
N GLY A 240 8.00 -7.74 -6.79
CA GLY A 240 6.68 -8.08 -6.23
C GLY A 240 6.84 -9.09 -5.09
N ASP A 241 5.75 -9.47 -4.44
CA ASP A 241 5.76 -10.54 -3.43
C ASP A 241 6.00 -11.91 -4.08
N VAL A 242 7.27 -12.34 -4.18
CA VAL A 242 7.65 -13.60 -4.84
C VAL A 242 7.64 -14.78 -3.87
N ASN A 243 7.58 -14.52 -2.56
CA ASN A 243 7.54 -15.56 -1.53
C ASN A 243 6.13 -15.76 -0.91
N GLY A 244 5.16 -14.93 -1.28
CA GLY A 244 3.77 -14.97 -0.83
C GLY A 244 3.58 -14.55 0.62
N ASP A 245 4.51 -13.79 1.20
CA ASP A 245 4.44 -13.43 2.62
C ASP A 245 3.55 -12.21 2.91
N GLY A 246 3.10 -11.54 1.85
CA GLY A 246 2.26 -10.34 1.88
C GLY A 246 3.06 -9.04 1.78
N LEU A 247 4.40 -9.11 1.71
CA LEU A 247 5.29 -7.96 1.52
C LEU A 247 5.90 -8.02 0.11
N ASP A 248 6.03 -6.88 -0.56
CA ASP A 248 6.71 -6.87 -1.86
C ASP A 248 8.22 -7.12 -1.69
N ASP A 249 8.79 -7.90 -2.62
CA ASP A 249 10.21 -8.23 -2.64
C ASP A 249 10.98 -7.42 -3.70
N LEU A 250 12.30 -7.49 -3.61
CA LEU A 250 13.22 -6.69 -4.41
C LEU A 250 14.24 -7.57 -5.12
N ILE A 251 14.78 -7.07 -6.23
CA ILE A 251 15.93 -7.68 -6.89
C ILE A 251 17.05 -6.65 -7.06
N VAL A 252 18.26 -7.04 -6.64
CA VAL A 252 19.47 -6.21 -6.76
C VAL A 252 20.57 -6.97 -7.49
N SER A 253 21.32 -6.28 -8.35
CA SER A 253 22.41 -6.89 -9.11
C SER A 253 23.78 -6.45 -8.59
N SER A 254 24.69 -7.42 -8.52
CA SER A 254 26.13 -7.24 -8.34
C SER A 254 26.81 -7.75 -9.60
N TYR A 255 26.79 -6.91 -10.64
CA TYR A 255 27.00 -7.36 -12.01
C TYR A 255 28.46 -7.76 -12.32
N GLN A 256 29.42 -7.31 -11.50
CA GLN A 256 30.82 -7.68 -11.62
C GLN A 256 31.23 -8.85 -10.72
N ALA A 257 30.30 -9.42 -9.95
CA ALA A 257 30.61 -10.51 -9.03
C ALA A 257 31.12 -11.77 -9.75
N ASP A 258 31.86 -12.58 -9.01
CA ASP A 258 32.56 -13.78 -9.50
C ASP A 258 31.94 -15.10 -8.99
N PRO A 259 30.70 -15.45 -9.37
CA PRO A 259 30.05 -16.67 -8.88
C PRO A 259 30.84 -17.92 -9.29
N ASN A 260 31.13 -18.80 -8.33
CA ASN A 260 31.89 -20.03 -8.55
C ASN A 260 33.25 -19.79 -9.23
N GLY A 261 33.88 -18.64 -8.97
CA GLY A 261 35.18 -18.26 -9.55
C GLY A 261 35.13 -17.84 -11.01
N ARG A 262 33.94 -17.58 -11.57
CA ARG A 262 33.76 -17.10 -12.94
C ARG A 262 33.84 -15.57 -12.95
N LEU A 263 34.98 -15.05 -13.41
CA LEU A 263 35.26 -13.62 -13.45
C LEU A 263 34.13 -12.82 -14.12
N SER A 264 33.57 -11.87 -13.38
CA SER A 264 32.52 -10.93 -13.78
C SER A 264 31.31 -11.59 -14.47
N ALA A 265 30.98 -12.81 -14.06
CA ALA A 265 29.76 -13.46 -14.54
C ALA A 265 28.49 -12.85 -13.94
N GLY A 266 28.64 -12.10 -12.84
CA GLY A 266 27.57 -11.37 -12.18
C GLY A 266 26.74 -12.25 -11.24
N LYS A 267 26.18 -11.63 -10.20
CA LYS A 267 25.19 -12.23 -9.31
C LYS A 267 23.96 -11.33 -9.22
N SER A 268 22.79 -11.94 -9.17
CA SER A 268 21.53 -11.27 -8.85
C SER A 268 20.99 -11.84 -7.55
N TYR A 269 20.41 -11.00 -6.72
CA TYR A 269 19.88 -11.36 -5.41
C TYR A 269 18.43 -10.94 -5.32
N VAL A 270 17.56 -11.87 -4.95
CA VAL A 270 16.21 -11.56 -4.48
C VAL A 270 16.29 -11.25 -2.99
N ILE A 271 15.70 -10.15 -2.59
CA ILE A 271 15.70 -9.64 -1.23
C ILE A 271 14.25 -9.56 -0.79
N PHE A 272 13.90 -10.36 0.22
CA PHE A 272 12.52 -10.39 0.69
C PHE A 272 12.15 -9.13 1.48
N GLY A 273 10.89 -8.71 1.34
CA GLY A 273 10.28 -7.68 2.15
C GLY A 273 10.37 -7.99 3.65
N LYS A 274 10.42 -6.94 4.49
CA LYS A 274 10.56 -7.07 5.94
C LYS A 274 10.17 -5.80 6.68
N THR A 275 9.60 -5.98 7.87
CA THR A 275 9.07 -4.91 8.72
C THR A 275 10.12 -4.21 9.58
N ASP A 276 11.18 -4.91 9.99
CA ASP A 276 12.28 -4.28 10.73
C ASP A 276 13.21 -3.51 9.77
N THR A 277 14.17 -2.78 10.33
CA THR A 277 15.07 -1.89 9.57
C THR A 277 16.52 -2.36 9.57
N ASP A 278 16.78 -3.60 9.99
CA ASP A 278 18.13 -4.16 10.04
C ASP A 278 18.76 -4.24 8.65
N ALA A 279 20.05 -3.93 8.60
CA ALA A 279 20.82 -3.98 7.37
C ALA A 279 20.97 -5.43 6.86
N ILE A 280 20.90 -5.59 5.55
CA ILE A 280 21.19 -6.86 4.88
C ILE A 280 22.64 -6.83 4.41
N ASP A 281 23.38 -7.91 4.67
CA ASP A 281 24.70 -8.13 4.08
C ASP A 281 24.59 -9.32 3.12
N LEU A 282 24.87 -9.09 1.83
CA LEU A 282 24.74 -10.11 0.79
C LEU A 282 25.67 -11.31 1.00
N THR A 283 26.72 -11.17 1.81
CA THR A 283 27.56 -12.31 2.23
C THR A 283 26.77 -13.38 2.99
N ASN A 284 25.64 -13.02 3.61
CA ASN A 284 24.77 -13.95 4.33
C ASN A 284 23.77 -14.67 3.41
N LEU A 285 23.60 -14.20 2.17
CA LEU A 285 22.70 -14.78 1.17
C LEU A 285 23.42 -15.72 0.19
N SER A 286 24.76 -15.73 0.17
CA SER A 286 25.56 -16.58 -0.71
C SER A 286 25.84 -17.98 -0.15
N GLY A 287 25.18 -18.37 0.95
CA GLY A 287 25.13 -19.75 1.46
C GLY A 287 24.15 -20.64 0.66
N ASP A 288 24.29 -21.96 0.78
CA ASP A 288 23.40 -22.96 0.13
C ASP A 288 21.93 -22.53 0.21
N SER A 289 21.19 -22.65 -0.89
CA SER A 289 19.75 -22.35 -0.95
C SER A 289 19.07 -22.88 0.30
N LYS A 290 18.59 -21.97 1.17
CA LYS A 290 18.00 -22.33 2.46
C LYS A 290 16.81 -23.27 2.31
N TYR A 291 16.22 -23.31 1.12
CA TYR A 291 15.05 -24.10 0.78
C TYR A 291 15.31 -24.86 -0.52
N ALA A 292 15.26 -26.19 -0.45
CA ALA A 292 15.17 -27.05 -1.61
C ALA A 292 13.69 -27.33 -1.88
N ILE A 293 13.32 -27.66 -3.12
CA ILE A 293 12.01 -28.25 -3.40
C ILE A 293 12.02 -29.64 -2.74
N ASP A 294 11.17 -29.85 -1.74
CA ASP A 294 11.08 -31.12 -1.02
C ASP A 294 10.38 -32.18 -1.87
N TYR A 295 9.32 -31.76 -2.58
CA TYR A 295 8.53 -32.61 -3.46
C TYR A 295 8.44 -32.00 -4.86
N LEU A 296 9.12 -32.63 -5.81
CA LEU A 296 9.08 -32.27 -7.23
C LEU A 296 8.37 -33.37 -8.02
N GLY A 297 7.25 -33.03 -8.64
CA GLY A 297 6.54 -33.89 -9.58
C GLY A 297 7.06 -33.78 -11.01
N ASP A 298 6.31 -34.35 -11.95
CA ASP A 298 6.66 -34.38 -13.36
C ASP A 298 5.53 -33.88 -14.27
N LYS A 299 5.21 -34.59 -15.34
CA LYS A 299 4.20 -34.20 -16.33
C LYS A 299 3.00 -35.16 -16.33
N ASN A 300 2.95 -36.05 -15.35
CA ASN A 300 1.92 -37.04 -15.16
C ASN A 300 1.32 -36.83 -13.78
N ALA A 301 0.10 -37.32 -13.56
CA ALA A 301 -0.52 -37.32 -12.24
C ALA A 301 0.41 -37.90 -11.15
N ASN A 302 0.68 -37.09 -10.13
CA ASN A 302 1.53 -37.39 -9.00
C ASN A 302 0.73 -37.38 -7.71
N THR A 303 1.20 -38.15 -6.73
CA THR A 303 0.68 -38.08 -5.36
C THR A 303 1.86 -37.76 -4.45
N LEU A 304 1.86 -36.54 -3.92
CA LEU A 304 2.94 -35.98 -3.11
C LEU A 304 2.40 -35.75 -1.69
N THR A 305 3.00 -36.42 -0.71
CA THR A 305 2.53 -36.38 0.69
C THR A 305 3.66 -35.90 1.59
N GLY A 306 3.46 -34.72 2.19
CA GLY A 306 4.32 -34.06 3.15
C GLY A 306 4.25 -34.64 4.55
N THR A 307 4.89 -33.92 5.46
CA THR A 307 5.00 -34.30 6.87
C THR A 307 4.40 -33.23 7.78
N TYR A 308 4.98 -33.03 8.96
CA TYR A 308 4.55 -31.94 9.85
C TYR A 308 5.55 -30.78 9.84
N ASN A 309 6.57 -30.84 8.98
CA ASN A 309 7.55 -29.75 8.84
C ASN A 309 7.10 -28.80 7.72
N ASP A 310 7.85 -27.72 7.52
CA ASP A 310 7.60 -26.80 6.40
C ASP A 310 8.19 -27.40 5.12
N GLU A 311 7.36 -27.69 4.13
CA GLU A 311 7.81 -28.26 2.86
C GLU A 311 7.40 -27.43 1.63
N ILE A 312 8.14 -27.62 0.53
CA ILE A 312 7.84 -27.03 -0.77
C ILE A 312 7.46 -28.11 -1.77
N PHE A 313 6.24 -28.01 -2.28
CA PHE A 313 5.70 -28.87 -3.33
C PHE A 313 5.64 -28.14 -4.66
N VAL A 314 6.16 -28.77 -5.70
CA VAL A 314 6.03 -28.34 -7.09
C VAL A 314 5.61 -29.56 -7.90
N ALA A 315 4.32 -29.74 -8.17
CA ALA A 315 3.81 -30.98 -8.77
C ALA A 315 3.97 -30.99 -10.31
N GLY A 316 3.79 -29.85 -10.97
CA GLY A 316 4.21 -29.68 -12.36
C GLY A 316 3.02 -29.72 -13.31
N ALA A 317 2.84 -30.82 -14.05
CA ALA A 317 1.66 -30.98 -14.90
C ALA A 317 1.06 -32.37 -14.72
N GLY A 318 -0.25 -32.51 -14.95
CA GLY A 318 -0.99 -33.72 -14.62
C GLY A 318 -2.08 -33.39 -13.61
N ASP A 319 -2.98 -34.34 -13.35
CA ASP A 319 -3.99 -34.17 -12.30
C ASP A 319 -3.37 -34.68 -11.00
N ASP A 320 -2.78 -33.78 -10.23
CA ASP A 320 -1.91 -34.06 -9.10
C ASP A 320 -2.68 -34.08 -7.77
N THR A 321 -2.18 -34.81 -6.78
CA THR A 321 -2.69 -34.81 -5.40
C THR A 321 -1.56 -34.46 -4.45
N LEU A 322 -1.68 -33.31 -3.78
CA LEU A 322 -0.69 -32.79 -2.85
C LEU A 322 -1.29 -32.82 -1.44
N THR A 323 -0.59 -33.36 -0.45
CA THR A 323 -1.08 -33.43 0.93
C THR A 323 -0.05 -32.84 1.89
N GLY A 324 -0.41 -31.79 2.62
CA GLY A 324 0.50 -31.11 3.55
C GLY A 324 0.82 -31.91 4.80
N ASN A 325 -0.21 -32.35 5.53
CA ASN A 325 -0.12 -32.92 6.88
C ASN A 325 0.30 -31.95 8.01
N GLY A 326 0.60 -30.68 7.72
CA GLY A 326 0.83 -29.61 8.70
C GLY A 326 2.03 -28.74 8.30
N GLY A 327 2.46 -27.80 9.15
CA GLY A 327 3.61 -26.93 8.83
C GLY A 327 3.27 -25.77 7.89
N MET A 328 4.27 -24.90 7.65
CA MET A 328 4.19 -23.79 6.69
C MET A 328 4.55 -24.26 5.27
N ASP A 329 3.63 -25.02 4.67
CA ASP A 329 3.83 -25.61 3.35
C ASP A 329 3.56 -24.62 2.21
N VAL A 330 4.34 -24.77 1.13
CA VAL A 330 4.11 -24.11 -0.16
C VAL A 330 3.62 -25.16 -1.15
N PHE A 331 2.40 -25.01 -1.65
CA PHE A 331 1.88 -25.83 -2.74
C PHE A 331 1.89 -25.05 -4.05
N ASN A 332 2.57 -25.59 -5.06
CA ASN A 332 2.44 -25.21 -6.46
C ASN A 332 2.03 -26.46 -7.23
N ALA A 333 0.74 -26.57 -7.55
CA ALA A 333 0.19 -27.77 -8.16
C ALA A 333 0.50 -27.80 -9.67
N GLY A 334 0.22 -26.70 -10.38
CA GLY A 334 0.75 -26.48 -11.72
C GLY A 334 -0.33 -26.61 -12.78
N LEU A 335 -0.17 -27.45 -13.82
CA LEU A 335 -1.18 -27.58 -14.88
C LEU A 335 -1.98 -28.87 -14.74
N GLY A 336 -3.29 -28.80 -14.56
CA GLY A 336 -4.14 -29.97 -14.54
C GLY A 336 -5.38 -29.77 -13.68
N LYS A 337 -5.98 -30.87 -13.23
CA LYS A 337 -7.00 -30.82 -12.19
C LYS A 337 -6.40 -31.32 -10.90
N ASP A 338 -5.96 -30.39 -10.07
CA ASP A 338 -5.18 -30.75 -8.90
C ASP A 338 -6.03 -30.77 -7.63
N SER A 339 -5.64 -31.61 -6.68
CA SER A 339 -6.25 -31.75 -5.36
C SER A 339 -5.22 -31.45 -4.29
N ILE A 340 -5.38 -30.34 -3.57
CA ILE A 340 -4.47 -29.87 -2.53
C ILE A 340 -5.15 -30.08 -1.18
N HIS A 341 -4.59 -30.97 -0.36
CA HIS A 341 -5.15 -31.41 0.91
C HIS A 341 -4.42 -30.71 2.06
N ILE A 342 -5.16 -29.89 2.81
CA ILE A 342 -4.67 -29.14 3.96
C ILE A 342 -5.41 -29.54 5.24
N ASN A 343 -4.69 -29.56 6.36
CA ASN A 343 -5.29 -29.84 7.68
C ASN A 343 -5.23 -28.61 8.61
N PHE A 344 -5.64 -28.79 9.87
CA PHE A 344 -5.59 -27.73 10.89
C PHE A 344 -4.23 -27.02 10.98
N GLY A 345 -3.11 -27.77 10.91
CA GLY A 345 -1.78 -27.20 10.99
C GLY A 345 -1.45 -26.29 9.80
N ASN A 346 -1.84 -26.68 8.60
CA ASN A 346 -1.68 -25.87 7.40
C ASN A 346 -2.57 -24.62 7.43
N ILE A 347 -3.82 -24.73 7.89
CA ILE A 347 -4.73 -23.58 8.05
C ILE A 347 -4.12 -22.56 9.02
N VAL A 348 -3.64 -23.01 10.18
CA VAL A 348 -2.97 -22.13 11.16
C VAL A 348 -1.74 -21.45 10.56
N ALA A 349 -1.01 -22.13 9.68
CA ALA A 349 0.13 -21.55 8.98
C ALA A 349 -0.30 -20.50 7.93
N LEU A 350 -1.38 -20.74 7.18
CA LEU A 350 -1.92 -19.78 6.20
C LEU A 350 -2.47 -18.50 6.87
N GLU A 351 -3.05 -18.61 8.08
CA GLU A 351 -3.54 -17.46 8.86
C GLU A 351 -2.41 -16.65 9.52
N GLN A 352 -1.16 -17.14 9.55
CA GLN A 352 -0.06 -16.41 10.18
C GLN A 352 0.34 -15.18 9.35
N THR A 353 0.53 -14.06 10.02
CA THR A 353 1.01 -12.81 9.40
C THR A 353 2.41 -12.47 9.89
N GLY A 354 3.28 -11.99 9.01
CA GLY A 354 4.60 -11.47 9.35
C GLY A 354 5.76 -12.14 8.62
N ALA A 355 6.94 -11.54 8.75
CA ALA A 355 8.14 -11.92 7.99
C ALA A 355 8.50 -13.41 8.17
N GLY A 356 8.71 -14.08 7.04
CA GLY A 356 9.16 -15.48 6.99
C GLY A 356 8.07 -16.54 6.98
N ASN A 357 6.78 -16.17 7.06
CA ASN A 357 5.69 -17.09 6.79
C ASN A 357 5.54 -17.34 5.29
N ARG A 358 5.79 -18.58 4.87
CA ARG A 358 5.76 -19.02 3.46
C ARG A 358 4.53 -19.85 3.12
N ALA A 359 3.61 -20.08 4.06
CA ALA A 359 2.45 -20.92 3.79
C ALA A 359 1.65 -20.36 2.60
N ARG A 360 1.48 -21.17 1.55
CA ARG A 360 0.86 -20.75 0.28
C ARG A 360 0.23 -21.94 -0.42
N VAL A 361 -0.89 -21.68 -1.10
CA VAL A 361 -1.62 -22.61 -1.96
C VAL A 361 -1.80 -21.96 -3.33
N ASP A 362 -1.24 -22.58 -4.35
CA ASP A 362 -1.34 -22.15 -5.74
C ASP A 362 -1.75 -23.35 -6.60
N GLY A 363 -3.00 -23.36 -7.06
CA GLY A 363 -3.51 -24.43 -7.94
C GLY A 363 -2.91 -24.37 -9.34
N GLY A 364 -2.66 -23.17 -9.85
CA GLY A 364 -2.09 -22.94 -11.16
C GLY A 364 -3.14 -22.93 -12.28
N GLY A 365 -2.97 -23.78 -13.29
CA GLY A 365 -3.80 -23.78 -14.48
C GLY A 365 -4.68 -25.02 -14.59
N GLY A 366 -5.97 -24.85 -14.36
CA GLY A 366 -6.98 -25.85 -14.69
C GLY A 366 -8.22 -25.71 -13.84
N ILE A 367 -8.63 -26.80 -13.17
CA ILE A 367 -9.72 -26.74 -12.18
C ILE A 367 -9.19 -27.41 -10.93
N ASP A 368 -8.83 -26.59 -9.96
CA ASP A 368 -8.07 -27.03 -8.80
C ASP A 368 -8.94 -27.01 -7.55
N THR A 369 -8.73 -28.02 -6.70
CA THR A 369 -9.54 -28.28 -5.51
C THR A 369 -8.69 -28.16 -4.25
N LEU A 370 -9.06 -27.25 -3.35
CA LEU A 370 -8.52 -27.18 -2.00
C LEU A 370 -9.40 -28.01 -1.05
N VAL A 371 -8.85 -29.09 -0.51
CA VAL A 371 -9.57 -30.06 0.33
C VAL A 371 -9.18 -29.88 1.80
N LEU A 372 -10.18 -29.78 2.68
CA LEU A 372 -9.98 -29.77 4.13
C LEU A 372 -9.94 -31.19 4.70
N GLU A 373 -8.76 -31.62 5.15
CA GLU A 373 -8.57 -32.91 5.82
C GLU A 373 -8.60 -32.77 7.34
N GLY A 374 -9.74 -33.12 7.95
CA GLY A 374 -9.85 -33.13 9.41
C GLY A 374 -11.28 -33.18 9.92
N ALA A 375 -11.43 -32.75 11.18
CA ALA A 375 -12.71 -32.61 11.85
C ALA A 375 -12.91 -31.19 12.37
N ASP A 376 -14.10 -30.64 12.20
CA ASP A 376 -14.52 -29.36 12.78
C ASP A 376 -13.56 -28.19 12.41
N LEU A 377 -13.07 -28.19 11.17
CA LEU A 377 -12.11 -27.19 10.69
C LEU A 377 -12.82 -25.89 10.31
N THR A 378 -12.14 -24.76 10.51
CA THR A 378 -12.58 -23.47 9.97
C THR A 378 -11.50 -22.93 9.06
N LEU A 379 -11.81 -22.79 7.76
CA LEU A 379 -11.00 -22.03 6.82
C LEU A 379 -11.59 -20.61 6.75
N ASP A 380 -10.92 -19.66 7.39
CA ASP A 380 -11.35 -18.26 7.43
C ASP A 380 -10.49 -17.43 6.47
N LEU A 381 -10.92 -17.33 5.20
CA LEU A 381 -10.16 -16.62 4.17
C LEU A 381 -9.97 -15.14 4.53
N THR A 382 -10.89 -14.55 5.30
CA THR A 382 -10.82 -13.15 5.76
C THR A 382 -9.63 -12.85 6.67
N LYS A 383 -8.92 -13.88 7.15
CA LYS A 383 -7.70 -13.75 7.96
C LYS A 383 -6.42 -14.11 7.19
N ILE A 384 -6.55 -14.67 6.00
CA ILE A 384 -5.45 -15.08 5.17
C ILE A 384 -5.15 -13.92 4.23
N ASN A 385 -3.88 -13.59 4.03
CA ASN A 385 -3.54 -12.57 3.03
C ASN A 385 -4.02 -13.05 1.66
N ASP A 386 -4.73 -12.17 0.96
CA ASP A 386 -5.33 -12.40 -0.34
C ASP A 386 -4.43 -13.07 -1.39
N LYS A 387 -3.10 -12.95 -1.30
CA LYS A 387 -2.16 -13.60 -2.24
C LYS A 387 -1.73 -15.02 -1.87
N ARG A 388 -2.11 -15.52 -0.69
CA ARG A 388 -1.65 -16.83 -0.18
C ARG A 388 -2.45 -18.03 -0.70
N ILE A 389 -3.68 -17.81 -1.16
CA ILE A 389 -4.50 -18.85 -1.80
C ILE A 389 -4.96 -18.27 -3.12
N GLN A 390 -4.55 -18.90 -4.23
CA GLN A 390 -4.88 -18.45 -5.56
C GLN A 390 -5.07 -19.63 -6.52
N ASP A 391 -5.72 -19.34 -7.65
CA ASP A 391 -5.99 -20.30 -8.71
C ASP A 391 -6.66 -21.59 -8.17
N ILE A 392 -7.67 -21.42 -7.31
CA ILE A 392 -8.53 -22.46 -6.75
C ILE A 392 -9.98 -22.21 -7.20
N GLU A 393 -10.57 -23.17 -7.90
CA GLU A 393 -11.96 -23.11 -8.37
C GLU A 393 -12.93 -23.88 -7.46
N VAL A 394 -12.43 -24.81 -6.65
CA VAL A 394 -13.23 -25.64 -5.75
C VAL A 394 -12.62 -25.67 -4.35
N ILE A 395 -13.42 -25.39 -3.34
CA ILE A 395 -13.06 -25.68 -1.94
C ILE A 395 -13.95 -26.81 -1.45
N ASP A 396 -13.34 -27.92 -1.09
CA ASP A 396 -14.01 -29.09 -0.53
C ASP A 396 -13.88 -29.07 1.00
N ILE A 397 -14.99 -28.77 1.67
CA ILE A 397 -15.10 -28.80 3.13
C ILE A 397 -15.81 -30.05 3.66
N THR A 398 -16.04 -31.07 2.82
CA THR A 398 -16.76 -32.33 3.16
C THR A 398 -16.01 -33.24 4.15
N GLY A 399 -15.03 -32.72 4.89
CA GLY A 399 -14.31 -33.46 5.92
C GLY A 399 -15.24 -34.03 7.00
N SER A 400 -14.68 -34.56 8.08
CA SER A 400 -15.53 -35.00 9.19
C SER A 400 -16.00 -33.82 10.05
N GLY A 401 -17.08 -33.98 10.81
CA GLY A 401 -17.55 -32.93 11.74
C GLY A 401 -18.12 -31.70 11.03
N GLU A 402 -18.30 -30.60 11.78
CA GLU A 402 -18.88 -29.37 11.25
C GLU A 402 -17.79 -28.43 10.71
N ASN A 403 -17.44 -28.55 9.43
CA ASN A 403 -16.44 -27.67 8.83
C ASN A 403 -17.08 -26.33 8.41
N THR A 404 -16.29 -25.27 8.41
CA THR A 404 -16.77 -23.92 8.07
C THR A 404 -15.82 -23.22 7.11
N LEU A 405 -16.35 -22.70 6.01
CA LEU A 405 -15.68 -21.74 5.14
C LEU A 405 -16.20 -20.33 5.44
N LYS A 406 -15.30 -19.36 5.63
CA LYS A 406 -15.66 -17.94 5.66
C LYS A 406 -14.91 -17.16 4.60
N LEU A 407 -15.63 -16.26 3.93
CA LEU A 407 -15.07 -15.44 2.87
C LEU A 407 -15.86 -14.14 2.64
N ASN A 408 -15.24 -13.21 1.94
CA ASN A 408 -15.84 -12.00 1.37
C ASN A 408 -15.60 -11.95 -0.17
N LEU A 409 -15.95 -10.84 -0.83
CA LEU A 409 -15.79 -10.68 -2.28
C LEU A 409 -14.32 -10.74 -2.73
N ASP A 410 -13.43 -10.06 -2.03
CA ASP A 410 -12.01 -9.99 -2.37
C ASP A 410 -11.38 -11.38 -2.24
N ASP A 411 -11.67 -12.08 -1.14
CA ASP A 411 -11.21 -13.46 -0.92
C ASP A 411 -11.59 -14.39 -2.09
N LEU A 412 -12.82 -14.28 -2.62
CA LEU A 412 -13.26 -15.08 -3.77
C LEU A 412 -12.50 -14.72 -5.04
N LEU A 413 -12.35 -13.43 -5.32
CA LEU A 413 -11.65 -12.93 -6.50
C LEU A 413 -10.17 -13.32 -6.50
N HIS A 414 -9.54 -13.39 -5.32
CA HIS A 414 -8.17 -13.82 -5.21
C HIS A 414 -8.02 -15.34 -5.25
N ALA A 415 -8.87 -16.07 -4.53
CA ALA A 415 -8.84 -17.53 -4.55
C ALA A 415 -9.14 -18.07 -5.96
N SER A 416 -10.17 -17.55 -6.64
CA SER A 416 -10.54 -17.95 -8.01
C SER A 416 -10.17 -16.88 -9.05
N SER A 417 -8.90 -16.49 -9.04
CA SER A 417 -8.30 -15.49 -9.93
C SER A 417 -8.51 -15.74 -11.43
N SER A 418 -8.73 -17.00 -11.82
CA SER A 418 -8.87 -17.41 -13.21
C SER A 418 -10.31 -17.33 -13.76
N THR A 419 -11.32 -17.55 -12.90
CA THR A 419 -12.73 -17.67 -13.33
C THR A 419 -13.72 -16.72 -12.66
N ASN A 420 -13.36 -16.15 -11.50
CA ASN A 420 -14.29 -15.44 -10.61
C ASN A 420 -15.46 -16.31 -10.11
N ILE A 421 -15.35 -17.64 -10.20
CA ILE A 421 -16.38 -18.59 -9.75
C ILE A 421 -15.74 -19.56 -8.77
N LEU A 422 -16.21 -19.52 -7.53
CA LEU A 422 -15.77 -20.45 -6.49
C LEU A 422 -16.89 -21.44 -6.17
N LYS A 423 -16.59 -22.74 -6.24
CA LYS A 423 -17.53 -23.81 -5.84
C LYS A 423 -17.15 -24.33 -4.47
N VAL A 424 -18.16 -24.61 -3.65
CA VAL A 424 -17.99 -25.19 -2.31
C VAL A 424 -18.70 -26.53 -2.25
N LEU A 425 -17.93 -27.58 -1.94
CA LEU A 425 -18.43 -28.93 -1.67
C LEU A 425 -18.46 -29.16 -0.16
N GLY A 426 -19.44 -29.93 0.31
CA GLY A 426 -19.65 -30.17 1.74
C GLY A 426 -20.88 -31.04 1.99
N ASP A 427 -21.13 -31.31 3.26
CA ASP A 427 -22.29 -32.05 3.73
C ASP A 427 -23.24 -31.19 4.59
N ASN A 428 -24.28 -31.82 5.13
CA ASN A 428 -25.36 -31.13 5.87
C ASN A 428 -24.95 -30.54 7.22
N SER A 429 -23.74 -30.86 7.70
CA SER A 429 -23.19 -30.35 8.95
C SER A 429 -22.26 -29.15 8.73
N ASP A 430 -21.80 -28.96 7.49
CA ASP A 430 -20.89 -27.89 7.09
C ASP A 430 -21.61 -26.54 6.93
N LYS A 431 -20.81 -25.47 7.05
CA LYS A 431 -21.29 -24.08 7.01
C LYS A 431 -20.47 -23.22 6.07
N VAL A 432 -21.14 -22.30 5.38
CA VAL A 432 -20.51 -21.22 4.60
C VAL A 432 -20.99 -19.89 5.15
N ASN A 433 -20.06 -19.01 5.50
CA ASN A 433 -20.33 -17.62 5.87
C ASN A 433 -19.70 -16.70 4.82
N ALA A 434 -20.51 -16.23 3.89
CA ALA A 434 -20.09 -15.42 2.75
C ALA A 434 -20.58 -13.98 2.90
N ALA A 435 -19.74 -13.09 3.44
CA ALA A 435 -20.12 -11.71 3.70
C ALA A 435 -20.48 -10.96 2.41
N GLY A 436 -21.69 -10.39 2.37
CA GLY A 436 -22.18 -9.58 1.25
C GLY A 436 -22.77 -10.37 0.07
N PHE A 437 -22.70 -11.70 0.09
CA PHE A 437 -23.32 -12.54 -0.93
C PHE A 437 -24.82 -12.73 -0.66
N SER A 438 -25.61 -12.71 -1.73
CA SER A 438 -27.06 -12.90 -1.71
C SER A 438 -27.45 -14.03 -2.65
N ASP A 439 -28.36 -14.89 -2.19
CA ASP A 439 -28.93 -15.97 -2.99
C ASP A 439 -29.55 -15.40 -4.27
N SER A 440 -29.12 -15.94 -5.42
CA SER A 440 -29.62 -15.53 -6.74
C SER A 440 -30.93 -16.22 -7.13
N THR A 441 -31.40 -17.20 -6.33
CA THR A 441 -32.52 -18.10 -6.59
C THR A 441 -32.32 -19.02 -7.81
N ILE A 442 -31.09 -19.10 -8.31
CA ILE A 442 -30.68 -19.93 -9.44
C ILE A 442 -29.92 -21.13 -8.89
N ASP A 443 -30.33 -22.32 -9.34
CA ASP A 443 -29.60 -23.55 -9.10
C ASP A 443 -28.80 -23.92 -10.34
N LYS A 444 -27.59 -24.45 -10.14
CA LYS A 444 -26.77 -25.02 -11.22
C LYS A 444 -26.36 -26.44 -10.87
N THR A 445 -26.39 -27.34 -11.85
CA THR A 445 -25.91 -28.72 -11.68
C THR A 445 -24.69 -28.96 -12.56
N VAL A 446 -23.57 -29.34 -11.96
CA VAL A 446 -22.32 -29.71 -12.66
C VAL A 446 -21.80 -31.02 -12.07
N ASP A 447 -21.43 -31.95 -12.95
CA ASP A 447 -20.90 -33.27 -12.61
C ASP A 447 -21.75 -34.06 -11.60
N GLY A 448 -23.06 -33.86 -11.62
CA GLY A 448 -24.03 -34.54 -10.75
C GLY A 448 -24.26 -33.87 -9.40
N ILE A 449 -23.59 -32.76 -9.11
CA ILE A 449 -23.75 -31.96 -7.89
C ILE A 449 -24.60 -30.73 -8.20
N THR A 450 -25.58 -30.43 -7.36
CA THR A 450 -26.45 -29.26 -7.50
C THR A 450 -26.06 -28.20 -6.48
N TYR A 451 -25.92 -26.96 -6.94
CA TYR A 451 -25.45 -25.82 -6.16
C TYR A 451 -26.51 -24.71 -6.14
N ASP A 452 -26.68 -24.10 -4.97
CA ASP A 452 -27.32 -22.80 -4.85
C ASP A 452 -26.31 -21.72 -5.24
N VAL A 453 -26.68 -20.83 -6.15
CA VAL A 453 -25.78 -19.78 -6.67
C VAL A 453 -26.02 -18.47 -5.91
N TYR A 454 -24.95 -17.90 -5.39
CA TYR A 454 -24.93 -16.62 -4.68
C TYR A 454 -24.17 -15.57 -5.49
N THR A 455 -24.64 -14.33 -5.44
CA THR A 455 -24.07 -13.18 -6.16
C THR A 455 -23.80 -12.02 -5.20
N HIS A 456 -22.85 -11.15 -5.54
CA HIS A 456 -22.50 -9.99 -4.73
C HIS A 456 -22.96 -8.68 -5.39
N SER A 457 -23.55 -7.74 -4.63
CA SER A 457 -24.13 -6.50 -5.19
C SER A 457 -23.09 -5.56 -5.82
N ASP A 458 -21.85 -5.62 -5.34
CA ASP A 458 -20.72 -4.84 -5.86
C ASP A 458 -20.07 -5.46 -7.11
N ALA A 459 -20.62 -6.56 -7.64
CA ALA A 459 -20.16 -7.18 -8.90
C ALA A 459 -20.32 -6.28 -10.15
N ASN A 460 -20.88 -5.07 -10.01
CA ASN A 460 -20.98 -4.10 -11.11
C ASN A 460 -19.63 -3.55 -11.59
N THR A 461 -18.52 -3.78 -10.88
CA THR A 461 -17.15 -3.50 -11.36
C THR A 461 -16.42 -4.74 -11.89
N HIS A 462 -16.88 -5.96 -11.56
CA HIS A 462 -16.29 -7.24 -11.98
C HIS A 462 -17.40 -8.19 -12.47
N ALA A 463 -17.70 -8.15 -13.77
CA ALA A 463 -18.76 -8.96 -14.36
C ALA A 463 -18.51 -10.46 -14.14
N GLY A 464 -19.48 -11.17 -13.54
CA GLY A 464 -19.50 -12.64 -13.52
C GLY A 464 -19.07 -13.33 -12.22
N VAL A 465 -18.92 -12.59 -11.10
CA VAL A 465 -18.62 -13.21 -9.79
C VAL A 465 -19.79 -14.07 -9.30
N GLU A 466 -19.53 -15.35 -9.03
CA GLU A 466 -20.53 -16.27 -8.48
C GLU A 466 -19.90 -17.19 -7.42
N LEU A 467 -20.58 -17.35 -6.28
CA LEU A 467 -20.28 -18.37 -5.28
C LEU A 467 -21.30 -19.50 -5.39
N TRP A 468 -20.86 -20.73 -5.65
CA TRP A 468 -21.73 -21.88 -5.84
C TRP A 468 -21.59 -22.79 -4.64
N VAL A 469 -22.61 -22.88 -3.81
CA VAL A 469 -22.59 -23.69 -2.59
C VAL A 469 -23.41 -24.94 -2.83
N GLN A 470 -22.81 -26.13 -2.65
CA GLN A 470 -23.53 -27.39 -2.81
C GLN A 470 -24.77 -27.39 -1.90
N GLN A 471 -25.90 -27.81 -2.47
CA GLN A 471 -27.13 -27.97 -1.69
C GLN A 471 -26.89 -28.90 -0.51
N GLU A 472 -27.54 -28.59 0.61
CA GLU A 472 -27.37 -29.23 1.94
C GLU A 472 -26.39 -28.51 2.88
N ILE A 473 -25.42 -27.75 2.37
CA ILE A 473 -24.55 -26.90 3.22
C ILE A 473 -25.37 -25.75 3.82
N VAL A 474 -25.09 -25.39 5.08
CA VAL A 474 -25.78 -24.28 5.75
C VAL A 474 -25.10 -22.94 5.43
N MET A 475 -25.80 -22.04 4.74
CA MET A 475 -25.36 -20.64 4.58
C MET A 475 -25.74 -19.79 5.80
N LEU A 476 -24.81 -19.00 6.34
CA LEU A 476 -24.96 -18.21 7.59
C LEU A 476 -25.22 -16.72 7.38
#